data_AF-A0A1I2F1I5-F1
#
_entry.id   AF-A0A1I2F1I5-F1
#
_cell.length_a   1.000
_cell.length_b   1.000
_cell.length_c   1.000
_cell.angle_alpha   90.00
_cell.angle_beta   90.00
_cell.angle_gamma   90.00
#
_symmetry.space_group_name_H-M   'P 1'
#
loop_
_entity.id
_entity.type
_entity.pdbx_description
1 polymer ?
#
loop_
_entity_poly.entity_id
_entity_poly.type
_entity_poly.pdbx_seq_one_letter_code
_entity_poly.pdbx_strand_id
1 'polypeptide(L)'
;MSFAARLFLAGAILSPACAGRSPAAPLTQAALRAALDRHTCARWEPEVRQWSLLLFDATCEPAPASGGLEALVRAAARRLRPLAILAEPAYDHFYRRSGDPASRSPGAVEHLADAAVWSDRLLSDAAWRALDRELAARGLVCVDCPRPDEPPSITFRWAEFFPYLAAYVWPVQFSKDAPVEIFTCTAIHGAAALPPDPLLSQAGRLAAFAVADDETAASRLRALAGQGSLAEVSRSIRDYLDSPAGRRIACAALADVAWFTGLRVSDC
;
A
#
# COMPACT_ATOMS: atom_id res chain seq x y z
N MET A 1 65.42 53.21 -26.37
CA MET A 1 65.18 53.61 -24.96
C MET A 1 63.69 53.36 -24.70
N SER A 2 63.28 52.15 -24.28
CA SER A 2 63.28 51.60 -22.91
C SER A 2 62.31 52.32 -21.95
N PHE A 3 61.15 51.73 -21.63
CA PHE A 3 60.85 51.05 -20.34
C PHE A 3 59.35 50.87 -20.07
N ALA A 4 59.03 49.69 -19.50
CA ALA A 4 57.99 49.38 -18.52
C ALA A 4 56.52 49.11 -18.96
N ALA A 5 56.31 47.82 -19.18
CA ALA A 5 55.16 46.99 -18.79
C ALA A 5 54.29 47.48 -17.60
N ARG A 6 52.97 47.31 -17.74
CA ARG A 6 52.09 46.77 -16.68
C ARG A 6 51.08 45.79 -17.28
N LEU A 7 51.32 44.52 -17.01
CA LEU A 7 50.34 43.44 -17.10
C LEU A 7 49.16 43.77 -16.18
N PHE A 8 47.93 43.69 -16.69
CA PHE A 8 46.77 43.35 -15.87
C PHE A 8 46.35 41.92 -16.21
N LEU A 9 46.92 40.99 -15.43
CA LEU A 9 46.38 39.65 -15.25
C LEU A 9 45.11 39.80 -14.40
N ALA A 10 43.96 39.98 -15.04
CA ALA A 10 42.68 39.67 -14.40
C ALA A 10 42.47 38.16 -14.53
N GLY A 11 43.10 37.43 -13.61
CA GLY A 11 42.94 35.99 -13.50
C GLY A 11 41.46 35.64 -13.34
N ALA A 12 40.99 34.75 -14.22
CA ALA A 12 39.81 33.97 -13.97
C ALA A 12 40.01 33.22 -12.66
N ILE A 13 39.40 33.69 -11.58
CA ILE A 13 39.16 32.88 -10.39
C ILE A 13 38.06 31.89 -10.79
N LEU A 14 38.47 30.85 -11.51
CA LEU A 14 37.71 29.63 -11.63
C LEU A 14 37.72 29.01 -10.24
N SER A 15 36.64 29.25 -9.48
CA SER A 15 36.35 28.47 -8.29
C SER A 15 36.40 26.98 -8.64
N PRO A 16 37.30 26.17 -8.04
CA PRO A 16 37.35 24.72 -8.29
C PRO A 16 36.18 23.97 -7.64
N ALA A 17 35.17 24.66 -7.12
CA ALA A 17 34.03 24.06 -6.41
C ALA A 17 32.96 23.41 -7.32
N CYS A 18 33.11 23.47 -8.65
CA CYS A 18 32.15 22.86 -9.59
C CYS A 18 32.72 21.65 -10.37
N ALA A 19 34.01 21.33 -10.19
CA ALA A 19 34.64 20.18 -10.83
C ALA A 19 34.66 18.99 -9.85
N GLY A 20 33.56 18.24 -9.77
CA GLY A 20 33.56 17.04 -8.91
C GLY A 20 32.24 16.36 -8.58
N ARG A 21 31.08 16.89 -8.98
CA ARG A 21 29.90 16.02 -9.10
C ARG A 21 29.95 15.38 -10.48
N SER A 22 30.49 14.17 -10.56
CA SER A 22 30.13 13.27 -11.65
C SER A 22 28.62 13.36 -11.82
N PRO A 23 28.10 13.50 -13.06
CA PRO A 23 26.67 13.41 -13.27
C PRO A 23 26.22 12.13 -12.56
N ALA A 24 25.33 12.27 -11.58
CA ALA A 24 24.81 11.11 -10.87
C ALA A 24 24.37 10.12 -11.94
N ALA A 25 24.87 8.89 -11.86
CA ALA A 25 24.50 7.87 -12.83
C ALA A 25 22.97 7.86 -12.95
N PRO A 26 22.41 7.83 -14.17
CA PRO A 26 20.97 7.83 -14.35
C PRO A 26 20.36 6.70 -13.53
N LEU A 27 19.28 7.00 -12.81
CA LEU A 27 18.60 5.98 -12.02
C LEU A 27 17.99 4.95 -12.97
N THR A 28 18.11 3.68 -12.61
CA THR A 28 17.54 2.57 -13.36
C THR A 28 16.48 1.83 -12.55
N GLN A 29 15.57 1.15 -13.24
CA GLN A 29 14.60 0.23 -12.63
C GLN A 29 15.33 -0.80 -11.76
N ALA A 30 16.44 -1.36 -12.26
CA ALA A 30 17.24 -2.33 -11.51
C ALA A 30 17.82 -1.73 -10.22
N ALA A 31 18.30 -0.48 -10.25
CA ALA A 31 18.83 0.19 -9.06
C ALA A 31 17.72 0.47 -8.02
N LEU A 32 16.54 0.89 -8.47
CA LEU A 32 15.37 1.14 -7.62
C LEU A 32 14.84 -0.16 -7.01
N ARG A 33 14.78 -1.24 -7.80
CA ARG A 33 14.37 -2.56 -7.32
C ARG A 33 15.39 -3.15 -6.34
N ALA A 34 16.68 -3.05 -6.64
CA ALA A 34 17.72 -3.47 -5.73
C ALA A 34 17.68 -2.68 -4.40
N ALA A 35 17.33 -1.39 -4.44
CA ALA A 35 17.14 -0.60 -3.22
C ALA A 35 15.95 -1.13 -2.39
N LEU A 36 14.85 -1.54 -3.01
CA LEU A 36 13.74 -2.20 -2.31
C LEU A 36 14.17 -3.55 -1.72
N ASP A 37 14.77 -4.42 -2.53
CA ASP A 37 15.07 -5.80 -2.16
C ASP A 37 16.09 -5.84 -0.99
N ARG A 38 17.01 -4.88 -0.90
CA ARG A 38 17.93 -4.71 0.26
C ARG A 38 17.23 -4.46 1.60
N HIS A 39 15.99 -4.01 1.57
CA HIS A 39 15.20 -3.65 2.75
C HIS A 39 13.95 -4.50 2.90
N THR A 40 13.82 -5.57 2.12
CA THR A 40 12.65 -6.43 2.11
C THR A 40 13.09 -7.85 2.41
N CYS A 41 12.75 -8.35 3.60
CA CYS A 41 13.06 -9.71 4.03
C CYS A 41 11.99 -10.74 3.63
N ALA A 42 11.02 -10.32 2.83
CA ALA A 42 9.94 -11.17 2.37
C ALA A 42 10.01 -11.37 0.85
N ARG A 43 9.92 -12.63 0.42
CA ARG A 43 9.86 -13.02 -0.99
C ARG A 43 8.51 -13.63 -1.31
N TRP A 44 8.02 -13.33 -2.50
CA TRP A 44 6.78 -13.91 -3.02
C TRP A 44 7.09 -15.16 -3.82
N GLU A 45 6.49 -16.30 -3.46
CA GLU A 45 6.58 -17.54 -4.23
C GLU A 45 5.26 -17.77 -4.99
N PRO A 46 5.30 -17.88 -6.33
CA PRO A 46 4.09 -18.01 -7.15
C PRO A 46 3.41 -19.41 -7.11
N GLU A 47 3.89 -20.36 -6.31
CA GLU A 47 3.34 -21.72 -6.29
C GLU A 47 2.32 -21.92 -5.15
N VAL A 48 1.02 -21.95 -5.48
CA VAL A 48 0.07 -23.10 -5.36
C VAL A 48 -1.33 -22.63 -5.80
N ARG A 49 -1.66 -22.80 -7.09
CA ARG A 49 -2.99 -22.96 -7.77
C ARG A 49 -4.24 -22.14 -7.34
N GLN A 50 -4.16 -21.26 -6.34
CA GLN A 50 -5.26 -20.47 -5.77
C GLN A 50 -4.78 -19.53 -4.65
N TRP A 51 -3.57 -19.73 -4.12
CA TRP A 51 -2.95 -18.88 -3.11
C TRP A 51 -1.57 -18.44 -3.58
N SER A 52 -1.12 -17.31 -3.06
CA SER A 52 0.26 -16.89 -3.17
C SER A 52 0.90 -16.93 -1.79
N LEU A 53 2.14 -17.42 -1.73
CA LEU A 53 2.85 -17.61 -0.48
C LEU A 53 3.89 -16.49 -0.35
N LEU A 54 3.80 -15.72 0.74
CA LEU A 54 4.81 -14.75 1.11
C LEU A 54 5.72 -15.41 2.17
N LEU A 55 6.96 -15.68 1.79
CA LEU A 55 7.96 -16.31 2.66
C LEU A 55 8.84 -15.23 3.28
N PHE A 56 8.91 -15.20 4.61
CA PHE A 56 9.87 -14.37 5.33
C PHE A 56 11.18 -15.14 5.52
N ASP A 57 12.31 -14.53 5.16
CA ASP A 57 13.62 -15.04 5.50
C ASP A 57 13.93 -14.64 6.95
N ALA A 58 13.80 -15.61 7.87
CA ALA A 58 14.06 -15.41 9.29
C ALA A 58 15.51 -14.99 9.62
N THR A 59 16.44 -15.12 8.66
CA THR A 59 17.85 -14.74 8.80
C THR A 59 18.20 -13.43 8.12
N CYS A 60 17.24 -12.80 7.45
CA CYS A 60 17.45 -11.50 6.81
C CYS A 60 17.46 -10.38 7.85
N GLU A 61 18.57 -9.65 7.93
CA GLU A 61 18.65 -8.37 8.62
C GLU A 61 18.47 -7.25 7.58
N PRO A 62 17.37 -6.48 7.63
CA PRO A 62 17.17 -5.39 6.69
C PRO A 62 18.25 -4.33 6.94
N ALA A 63 18.94 -3.92 5.88
CA ALA A 63 19.90 -2.84 6.00
C ALA A 63 19.18 -1.56 6.50
N PRO A 64 19.80 -0.73 7.36
CA PRO A 64 19.26 0.60 7.62
C PRO A 64 19.25 1.41 6.32
N ALA A 65 18.16 2.15 6.06
CA ALA A 65 18.08 3.03 4.90
C ALA A 65 19.12 4.15 5.06
N SER A 66 20.26 4.01 4.36
CA SER A 66 21.43 4.87 4.52
C SER A 66 21.62 5.87 3.38
N GLY A 67 20.71 5.91 2.41
CA GLY A 67 20.80 6.77 1.23
C GLY A 67 19.47 7.41 0.79
N GLY A 68 19.58 8.42 -0.08
CA GLY A 68 18.43 9.17 -0.59
C GLY A 68 17.51 8.37 -1.51
N LEU A 69 18.04 7.33 -2.19
CA LEU A 69 17.27 6.46 -3.08
C LEU A 69 16.41 5.48 -2.29
N GLU A 70 16.96 4.92 -1.22
CA GLU A 70 16.29 4.01 -0.30
C GLU A 70 15.10 4.70 0.39
N ALA A 71 15.31 5.95 0.84
CA ALA A 71 14.26 6.76 1.44
C ALA A 71 13.10 7.05 0.46
N LEU A 72 13.42 7.24 -0.83
CA LEU A 72 12.45 7.47 -1.90
C LEU A 72 11.58 6.25 -2.18
N VAL A 73 12.20 5.09 -2.37
CA VAL A 73 11.50 3.82 -2.60
C VAL A 73 10.59 3.49 -1.41
N ARG A 74 11.07 3.70 -0.18
CA ARG A 74 10.24 3.53 1.03
C ARG A 74 9.12 4.55 1.15
N ALA A 75 9.33 5.80 0.75
CA ALA A 75 8.26 6.79 0.76
C ALA A 75 7.12 6.39 -0.20
N ALA A 76 7.47 5.91 -1.41
CA ALA A 76 6.51 5.40 -2.37
C ALA A 76 5.77 4.16 -1.83
N ALA A 77 6.50 3.17 -1.28
CA ALA A 77 5.90 1.97 -0.71
C ALA A 77 5.00 2.28 0.51
N ARG A 78 5.44 3.16 1.43
CA ARG A 78 4.64 3.60 2.58
C ARG A 78 3.34 4.29 2.19
N ARG A 79 3.34 5.06 1.11
CA ARG A 79 2.11 5.69 0.59
C ARG A 79 1.08 4.66 0.13
N LEU A 80 1.54 3.48 -0.27
CA LEU A 80 0.73 2.35 -0.70
C LEU A 80 0.55 1.31 0.39
N ARG A 81 1.13 1.51 1.58
CA ARG A 81 1.05 0.58 2.70
C ARG A 81 -0.40 0.28 3.13
N PRO A 82 -1.33 1.25 3.23
CA PRO A 82 -2.74 0.94 3.50
C PRO A 82 -3.37 -0.02 2.47
N LEU A 83 -2.77 -0.11 1.29
CA LEU A 83 -3.14 -1.00 0.19
C LEU A 83 -2.33 -2.29 0.15
N ALA A 84 -1.21 -2.36 0.86
CA ALA A 84 -0.37 -3.54 1.00
C ALA A 84 -0.70 -4.34 2.26
N ILE A 85 -1.24 -3.65 3.27
CA ILE A 85 -1.94 -4.18 4.45
C ILE A 85 -3.15 -5.07 4.05
N LEU A 86 -3.41 -5.21 2.76
CA LEU A 86 -4.18 -6.29 2.15
C LEU A 86 -3.57 -7.69 2.36
N ALA A 87 -2.41 -7.81 3.01
CA ALA A 87 -1.79 -9.07 3.45
C ALA A 87 -1.76 -9.26 5.00
N GLU A 88 -2.24 -8.29 5.80
CA GLU A 88 -1.89 -8.18 7.22
C GLU A 88 -2.78 -8.95 8.23
N PRO A 89 -4.12 -9.02 8.09
CA PRO A 89 -4.95 -9.75 9.07
C PRO A 89 -4.72 -11.26 9.13
N ALA A 90 -4.32 -11.85 7.99
CA ALA A 90 -3.89 -13.25 7.97
C ALA A 90 -2.55 -13.40 8.69
N TYR A 91 -1.64 -12.43 8.60
CA TYR A 91 -0.30 -12.54 9.15
C TYR A 91 -0.30 -12.52 10.69
N ASP A 92 -0.98 -11.53 11.30
CA ASP A 92 -0.99 -11.39 12.75
C ASP A 92 -1.75 -12.54 13.44
N HIS A 93 -2.82 -13.01 12.81
CA HIS A 93 -3.59 -14.17 13.29
C HIS A 93 -2.86 -15.50 13.07
N PHE A 94 -2.23 -15.70 11.90
CA PHE A 94 -1.57 -16.97 11.55
C PHE A 94 -0.24 -17.13 12.30
N TYR A 95 0.54 -16.05 12.45
CA TYR A 95 1.87 -16.13 13.03
C TYR A 95 1.93 -15.98 14.56
N ARG A 96 1.04 -15.18 15.19
CA ARG A 96 0.91 -15.23 16.67
C ARG A 96 0.39 -16.59 17.15
N ARG A 97 -0.47 -17.27 16.38
CA ARG A 97 -0.95 -18.63 16.72
C ARG A 97 0.02 -19.74 16.32
N SER A 98 0.81 -19.59 15.25
CA SER A 98 1.76 -20.62 14.83
C SER A 98 3.04 -20.67 15.69
N GLY A 99 3.29 -19.64 16.50
CA GLY A 99 4.44 -19.59 17.40
C GLY A 99 5.79 -19.38 16.70
N ASP A 100 5.77 -18.94 15.44
CA ASP A 100 6.97 -18.72 14.63
C ASP A 100 7.84 -17.56 15.19
N PRO A 101 9.14 -17.77 15.43
CA PRO A 101 10.06 -16.72 15.86
C PRO A 101 10.14 -15.51 14.92
N ALA A 102 9.93 -15.70 13.60
CA ALA A 102 10.00 -14.62 12.60
C ALA A 102 8.95 -13.51 12.84
N SER A 103 7.82 -13.86 13.47
CA SER A 103 6.76 -12.94 13.85
C SER A 103 7.14 -11.91 14.92
N ARG A 104 8.29 -12.12 15.58
CA ARG A 104 8.80 -11.27 16.66
C ARG A 104 9.87 -10.28 16.19
N SER A 105 10.26 -10.32 14.91
CA SER A 105 11.23 -9.37 14.38
C SER A 105 10.60 -7.98 14.27
N PRO A 106 11.16 -6.95 14.95
CA PRO A 106 10.70 -5.58 14.79
C PRO A 106 10.77 -5.19 13.31
N GLY A 107 9.66 -4.75 12.72
CA GLY A 107 9.62 -4.37 11.31
C GLY A 107 9.12 -5.45 10.35
N ALA A 108 8.88 -6.70 10.78
CA ALA A 108 8.45 -7.78 9.89
C ALA A 108 7.22 -7.38 9.05
N VAL A 109 6.24 -6.74 9.70
CA VAL A 109 5.02 -6.22 9.10
C VAL A 109 5.32 -5.18 8.00
N GLU A 110 6.21 -4.23 8.28
CA GLU A 110 6.68 -3.23 7.31
C GLU A 110 7.34 -3.89 6.09
N HIS A 111 8.18 -4.90 6.31
CA HIS A 111 8.88 -5.59 5.22
C HIS A 111 7.92 -6.39 4.34
N LEU A 112 6.88 -6.98 4.91
CA LEU A 112 5.85 -7.71 4.16
C LEU A 112 4.98 -6.76 3.35
N ALA A 113 4.60 -5.63 3.93
CA ALA A 113 3.88 -4.59 3.22
C ALA A 113 4.71 -4.06 2.05
N ASP A 114 6.00 -3.76 2.29
CA ASP A 114 6.92 -3.35 1.23
C ASP A 114 6.98 -4.43 0.13
N ALA A 115 7.16 -5.71 0.45
CA ALA A 115 7.16 -6.80 -0.55
C ALA A 115 5.85 -6.88 -1.35
N ALA A 116 4.70 -6.84 -0.66
CA ALA A 116 3.38 -7.02 -1.25
C ALA A 116 3.05 -5.94 -2.28
N VAL A 117 3.47 -4.68 -2.03
CA VAL A 117 3.30 -3.57 -2.99
C VAL A 117 3.86 -3.92 -4.36
N TRP A 118 5.01 -4.59 -4.43
CA TRP A 118 5.70 -4.81 -5.69
C TRP A 118 5.42 -6.17 -6.34
N SER A 119 4.68 -7.03 -5.66
CA SER A 119 4.27 -8.34 -6.16
C SER A 119 2.88 -8.33 -6.78
N ASP A 120 1.97 -7.49 -6.29
CA ASP A 120 0.67 -7.26 -6.93
C ASP A 120 0.82 -6.29 -8.11
N ARG A 121 0.26 -6.63 -9.28
CA ARG A 121 0.42 -5.81 -10.49
C ARG A 121 -0.15 -4.41 -10.32
N LEU A 122 -1.34 -4.26 -9.71
CA LEU A 122 -1.95 -2.94 -9.56
C LEU A 122 -1.17 -2.10 -8.53
N LEU A 123 -0.77 -2.71 -7.41
CA LEU A 123 0.02 -2.02 -6.40
C LEU A 123 1.42 -1.64 -6.93
N SER A 124 2.02 -2.49 -7.76
CA SER A 124 3.30 -2.22 -8.41
C SER A 124 3.17 -1.08 -9.42
N ASP A 125 2.11 -1.06 -10.22
CA ASP A 125 1.82 0.05 -11.13
C ASP A 125 1.59 1.37 -10.36
N ALA A 126 0.86 1.31 -9.24
CA ALA A 126 0.70 2.45 -8.34
C ALA A 126 2.03 2.91 -7.73
N ALA A 127 2.91 1.97 -7.37
CA ALA A 127 4.23 2.24 -6.81
C ALA A 127 5.13 2.94 -7.81
N TRP A 128 5.13 2.47 -9.07
CA TRP A 128 5.87 3.12 -10.15
C TRP A 128 5.39 4.54 -10.39
N ARG A 129 4.08 4.81 -10.38
CA ARG A 129 3.55 6.19 -10.49
C ARG A 129 3.92 7.07 -9.31
N ALA A 130 3.79 6.56 -8.08
CA ALA A 130 4.15 7.30 -6.88
C ALA A 130 5.64 7.65 -6.91
N LEU A 131 6.47 6.68 -7.27
CA LEU A 131 7.91 6.85 -7.39
C LEU A 131 8.27 7.84 -8.50
N ASP A 132 7.64 7.78 -9.67
CA ASP A 132 7.86 8.74 -10.76
C ASP A 132 7.57 10.18 -10.32
N ARG A 133 6.46 10.41 -9.60
CA ARG A 133 6.14 11.72 -9.00
C ARG A 133 7.19 12.17 -7.99
N GLU A 134 7.64 11.30 -7.10
CA GLU A 134 8.65 11.61 -6.09
C GLU A 134 10.04 11.87 -6.71
N LEU A 135 10.40 11.14 -7.77
CA LEU A 135 11.63 11.36 -8.53
C LEU A 135 11.58 12.71 -9.26
N ALA A 136 10.49 12.99 -9.96
CA ALA A 136 10.28 14.26 -10.66
C ALA A 136 10.35 15.46 -9.70
N ALA A 137 9.73 15.37 -8.52
CA ALA A 137 9.78 16.40 -7.48
C ALA A 137 11.21 16.72 -6.98
N ARG A 138 12.16 15.80 -7.19
CA ARG A 138 13.57 15.95 -6.81
C ARG A 138 14.50 16.19 -8.01
N GLY A 139 13.94 16.41 -9.20
CA GLY A 139 14.70 16.59 -10.43
C GLY A 139 15.47 15.34 -10.85
N LEU A 140 15.04 14.16 -10.40
CA LEU A 140 15.62 12.88 -10.76
C LEU A 140 14.82 12.25 -11.90
N VAL A 141 15.51 11.56 -12.80
CA VAL A 141 14.89 10.84 -13.91
C VAL A 141 15.32 9.38 -13.83
N CYS A 142 14.35 8.48 -13.87
CA CYS A 142 14.61 7.09 -14.15
C CYS A 142 14.45 6.82 -15.66
N VAL A 143 15.48 6.26 -16.27
CA VAL A 143 15.58 6.15 -17.74
C VAL A 143 14.84 4.97 -18.33
N ASP A 144 14.69 3.89 -17.55
CA ASP A 144 14.10 2.60 -17.96
C ASP A 144 12.98 2.15 -17.00
N CYS A 145 12.54 3.01 -16.08
CA CYS A 145 11.43 2.67 -15.19
C CYS A 145 10.11 2.52 -15.95
N PRO A 146 9.26 1.56 -15.56
CA PRO A 146 7.88 1.49 -16.01
C PRO A 146 7.16 2.82 -15.74
N ARG A 147 6.39 3.28 -16.73
CA ARG A 147 5.50 4.44 -16.60
C ARG A 147 4.08 4.01 -16.97
N PRO A 148 3.37 3.33 -16.05
CA PRO A 148 2.02 2.85 -16.33
C PRO A 148 1.09 4.03 -16.70
N ASP A 149 0.22 3.86 -17.69
CA ASP A 149 -0.74 4.88 -18.14
C ASP A 149 -1.82 5.13 -17.11
N GLU A 150 -2.20 6.37 -16.82
CA GLU A 150 -3.27 6.69 -15.84
C GLU A 150 -4.49 5.78 -15.99
N PRO A 151 -4.97 5.12 -14.92
CA PRO A 151 -6.13 4.24 -15.02
C PRO A 151 -7.32 5.05 -15.55
N PRO A 152 -8.16 4.47 -16.41
CA PRO A 152 -9.34 5.15 -16.90
C PRO A 152 -10.23 5.55 -15.73
N SER A 153 -10.79 6.76 -15.78
CA SER A 153 -11.75 7.18 -14.76
C SER A 153 -13.06 6.43 -14.96
N ILE A 154 -13.45 5.63 -13.98
CA ILE A 154 -14.69 4.85 -13.96
C ILE A 154 -15.50 5.30 -12.75
N THR A 155 -16.77 5.59 -12.96
CA THR A 155 -17.67 6.07 -11.91
C THR A 155 -18.78 5.06 -11.65
N PHE A 156 -18.98 4.70 -10.40
CA PHE A 156 -20.07 3.86 -9.91
C PHE A 156 -20.99 4.65 -8.98
N ARG A 157 -22.21 4.20 -8.78
CA ARG A 157 -23.07 4.66 -7.69
C ARG A 157 -22.74 3.89 -6.42
N TRP A 158 -23.05 4.46 -5.26
CA TRP A 158 -22.85 3.81 -3.97
C TRP A 158 -23.58 2.47 -3.90
N ALA A 159 -24.79 2.39 -4.45
CA ALA A 159 -25.56 1.14 -4.49
C ALA A 159 -24.85 0.01 -5.28
N GLU A 160 -24.02 0.35 -6.26
CA GLU A 160 -23.22 -0.61 -7.04
C GLU A 160 -21.93 -0.99 -6.31
N PHE A 161 -21.31 -0.04 -5.61
CA PHE A 161 -20.09 -0.23 -4.86
C PHE A 161 -20.29 -0.93 -3.50
N PHE A 162 -21.33 -0.58 -2.77
CA PHE A 162 -21.60 -1.00 -1.40
C PHE A 162 -21.56 -2.52 -1.18
N PRO A 163 -22.11 -3.36 -2.09
CA PRO A 163 -21.99 -4.81 -1.96
C PRO A 163 -20.54 -5.29 -1.86
N TYR A 164 -19.62 -4.67 -2.61
CA TYR A 164 -18.20 -5.01 -2.59
C TYR A 164 -17.52 -4.56 -1.30
N LEU A 165 -17.86 -3.39 -0.76
CA LEU A 165 -17.40 -2.96 0.58
C LEU A 165 -17.90 -3.94 1.66
N ALA A 166 -19.21 -4.20 1.70
CA ALA A 166 -19.84 -5.01 2.73
C ALA A 166 -19.36 -6.47 2.70
N ALA A 167 -18.97 -6.99 1.53
CA ALA A 167 -18.43 -8.34 1.39
C ALA A 167 -17.15 -8.57 2.22
N TYR A 168 -16.33 -7.53 2.41
CA TYR A 168 -15.07 -7.65 3.15
C TYR A 168 -15.19 -7.41 4.66
N VAL A 169 -16.36 -7.01 5.17
CA VAL A 169 -16.61 -6.89 6.62
C VAL A 169 -17.49 -8.06 7.06
N TRP A 170 -16.84 -9.08 7.63
CA TRP A 170 -17.41 -10.41 7.79
C TRP A 170 -17.60 -10.77 9.27
N PRO A 171 -18.85 -10.78 9.77
CA PRO A 171 -19.14 -11.34 11.08
C PRO A 171 -19.08 -12.87 11.05
N VAL A 172 -18.43 -13.47 12.05
CA VAL A 172 -18.28 -14.92 12.21
C VAL A 172 -18.76 -15.31 13.59
N GLN A 173 -19.43 -16.45 13.67
CA GLN A 173 -19.73 -17.11 14.92
C GLN A 173 -19.23 -18.56 14.82
N PHE A 174 -18.17 -18.90 15.56
CA PHE A 174 -17.50 -20.19 15.44
C PHE A 174 -18.31 -21.37 16.02
N SER A 175 -19.21 -21.10 16.97
CA SER A 175 -20.18 -22.06 17.50
C SER A 175 -21.42 -21.31 18.00
N LYS A 176 -22.56 -22.00 18.15
CA LYS A 176 -23.84 -21.38 18.54
C LYS A 176 -23.75 -20.53 19.82
N ASP A 177 -22.87 -20.93 20.75
CA ASP A 177 -22.67 -20.28 22.04
C ASP A 177 -21.44 -19.36 22.07
N ALA A 178 -20.66 -19.32 21.00
CA ALA A 178 -19.53 -18.39 20.87
C ALA A 178 -20.04 -16.97 20.60
N PRO A 179 -19.30 -15.94 21.06
CA PRO A 179 -19.59 -14.56 20.65
C PRO A 179 -19.45 -14.42 19.13
N VAL A 180 -20.18 -13.46 18.55
CA VAL A 180 -19.92 -13.03 17.19
C VAL A 180 -18.65 -12.19 17.20
N GLU A 181 -17.74 -12.48 16.28
CA GLU A 181 -16.52 -11.73 16.03
C GLU A 181 -16.64 -11.08 14.65
N ILE A 182 -16.07 -9.88 14.45
CA ILE A 182 -16.10 -9.19 13.16
C ILE A 182 -14.68 -9.16 12.61
N PHE A 183 -14.52 -9.66 11.39
CA PHE A 183 -13.26 -9.69 10.69
C PHE A 183 -13.33 -8.82 9.45
N THR A 184 -12.23 -8.12 9.13
CA THR A 184 -12.03 -7.56 7.80
C THR A 184 -11.22 -8.56 6.99
N CYS A 185 -11.82 -9.15 5.96
CA CYS A 185 -11.20 -10.21 5.19
C CYS A 185 -10.25 -9.63 4.11
N THR A 186 -9.12 -10.31 3.89
CA THR A 186 -8.22 -10.05 2.75
C THR A 186 -8.60 -10.86 1.51
N ALA A 187 -9.36 -11.95 1.70
CA ALA A 187 -9.73 -12.93 0.70
C ALA A 187 -11.22 -12.87 0.32
N ILE A 188 -11.61 -13.74 -0.61
CA ILE A 188 -12.85 -13.76 -1.39
C ILE A 188 -14.11 -14.10 -0.55
N HIS A 189 -14.04 -14.12 0.78
CA HIS A 189 -15.22 -14.40 1.61
C HIS A 189 -16.25 -13.28 1.42
N GLY A 190 -17.49 -13.63 1.08
CA GLY A 190 -18.52 -12.69 0.62
C GLY A 190 -18.34 -12.21 -0.83
N ALA A 191 -17.13 -11.83 -1.23
CA ALA A 191 -16.84 -11.32 -2.58
C ALA A 191 -16.97 -12.39 -3.69
N ALA A 192 -16.80 -13.68 -3.37
CA ALA A 192 -17.01 -14.80 -4.31
C ALA A 192 -18.43 -14.84 -4.88
N ALA A 193 -19.40 -14.37 -4.09
CA ALA A 193 -20.81 -14.38 -4.44
C ALA A 193 -21.22 -13.14 -5.26
N LEU A 194 -20.32 -12.17 -5.44
CA LEU A 194 -20.56 -10.98 -6.24
C LEU A 194 -20.12 -11.20 -7.69
N PRO A 195 -20.67 -10.44 -8.65
CA PRO A 195 -20.16 -10.43 -10.01
C PRO A 195 -18.65 -10.13 -10.01
N PRO A 196 -17.84 -10.87 -10.79
CA PRO A 196 -16.41 -10.68 -10.82
C PRO A 196 -16.06 -9.33 -11.45
N ASP A 197 -15.79 -8.34 -10.60
CA ASP A 197 -15.27 -7.03 -10.97
C ASP A 197 -14.00 -6.76 -10.14
N PRO A 198 -12.80 -6.89 -10.74
CA PRO A 198 -11.54 -6.73 -10.02
C PRO A 198 -11.37 -5.33 -9.40
N LEU A 199 -11.88 -4.28 -10.04
CA LEU A 199 -11.74 -2.91 -9.57
C LEU A 199 -12.64 -2.65 -8.37
N LEU A 200 -13.92 -3.03 -8.46
CA LEU A 200 -14.86 -2.91 -7.36
C LEU A 200 -14.45 -3.80 -6.18
N SER A 201 -13.96 -5.02 -6.43
CA SER A 201 -13.48 -5.92 -5.38
C SER A 201 -12.29 -5.31 -4.65
N GLN A 202 -11.32 -4.77 -5.37
CA GLN A 202 -10.16 -4.15 -4.76
C GLN A 202 -10.52 -2.86 -4.01
N ALA A 203 -11.34 -1.99 -4.59
CA ALA A 203 -11.77 -0.76 -3.94
C ALA A 203 -12.65 -1.04 -2.71
N GLY A 204 -13.55 -2.03 -2.79
CA GLY A 204 -14.38 -2.48 -1.67
C GLY A 204 -13.54 -3.00 -0.52
N ARG A 205 -12.51 -3.81 -0.83
CA ARG A 205 -11.52 -4.27 0.14
C ARG A 205 -10.81 -3.11 0.83
N LEU A 206 -10.26 -2.17 0.05
CA LEU A 206 -9.55 -1.00 0.57
C LEU A 206 -10.41 -0.13 1.48
N ALA A 207 -11.65 0.12 1.08
CA ALA A 207 -12.60 0.87 1.90
C ALA A 207 -12.94 0.11 3.20
N ALA A 208 -13.07 -1.22 3.17
CA ALA A 208 -13.31 -2.03 4.37
C ALA A 208 -12.14 -1.94 5.37
N PHE A 209 -10.90 -1.91 4.88
CA PHE A 209 -9.72 -1.69 5.71
C PHE A 209 -9.70 -0.31 6.35
N ALA A 210 -9.99 0.75 5.59
CA ALA A 210 -10.07 2.09 6.14
C ALA A 210 -11.16 2.22 7.22
N VAL A 211 -12.30 1.54 7.04
CA VAL A 211 -13.34 1.46 8.07
C VAL A 211 -12.85 0.70 9.32
N ALA A 212 -11.99 -0.31 9.16
CA ALA A 212 -11.44 -1.06 10.28
C ALA A 212 -10.32 -0.31 11.02
N ASP A 213 -9.57 0.56 10.32
CA ASP A 213 -8.50 1.39 10.87
C ASP A 213 -9.03 2.66 11.56
N ASP A 214 -10.21 3.16 11.16
CA ASP A 214 -10.88 4.26 11.84
C ASP A 214 -11.34 3.85 13.24
N GLU A 215 -10.79 4.48 14.29
CA GLU A 215 -11.06 4.12 15.69
C GLU A 215 -12.55 4.18 16.05
N THR A 216 -13.29 5.15 15.50
CA THR A 216 -14.71 5.34 15.78
C THR A 216 -15.52 4.20 15.16
N ALA A 217 -15.26 3.88 13.90
CA ALA A 217 -15.89 2.77 13.21
C ALA A 217 -15.50 1.42 13.80
N ALA A 218 -14.23 1.20 14.11
CA ALA A 218 -13.75 -0.02 14.76
C ALA A 218 -14.40 -0.23 16.13
N SER A 219 -14.57 0.83 16.93
CA SER A 219 -15.28 0.77 18.21
C SER A 219 -16.76 0.45 18.02
N ARG A 220 -17.41 1.08 17.03
CA ARG A 220 -18.81 0.81 16.70
C ARG A 220 -19.04 -0.63 16.25
N LEU A 221 -18.20 -1.16 15.34
CA LEU A 221 -18.28 -2.54 14.88
C LEU A 221 -18.10 -3.51 16.05
N ARG A 222 -17.09 -3.32 16.92
CA ARG A 222 -16.90 -4.13 18.13
C ARG A 222 -18.12 -4.13 19.05
N ALA A 223 -18.79 -2.98 19.20
CA ALA A 223 -20.02 -2.90 19.98
C ALA A 223 -21.17 -3.71 19.35
N LEU A 224 -21.30 -3.73 18.02
CA LEU A 224 -22.30 -4.52 17.31
C LEU A 224 -22.07 -6.03 17.46
N ALA A 225 -20.80 -6.46 17.52
CA ALA A 225 -20.44 -7.86 17.68
C ALA A 225 -21.05 -8.51 18.96
N GLY A 226 -21.30 -7.70 20.00
CA GLY A 226 -21.93 -8.15 21.25
C GLY A 226 -23.47 -8.17 21.26
N GLN A 227 -24.16 -7.86 20.15
CA GLN A 227 -25.58 -7.47 20.17
C GLN A 227 -26.59 -8.51 19.64
N GLY A 228 -26.34 -9.81 19.82
CA GLY A 228 -27.35 -10.84 19.57
C GLY A 228 -26.91 -11.89 18.57
N SER A 229 -27.83 -12.37 17.73
CA SER A 229 -27.55 -13.44 16.77
C SER A 229 -26.66 -12.97 15.61
N LEU A 230 -25.92 -13.89 14.99
CA LEU A 230 -25.10 -13.60 13.81
C LEU A 230 -25.87 -12.85 12.70
N ALA A 231 -27.14 -13.20 12.48
CA ALA A 231 -27.98 -12.54 11.48
C ALA A 231 -28.30 -11.09 11.83
N GLU A 232 -28.56 -10.79 13.10
CA GLU A 232 -28.83 -9.42 13.58
C GLU A 232 -27.56 -8.57 13.52
N VAL A 233 -26.43 -9.13 13.94
CA VAL A 233 -25.11 -8.47 13.83
C VAL A 233 -24.79 -8.18 12.36
N SER A 234 -24.99 -9.16 11.46
CA SER A 234 -24.75 -8.98 10.02
C SER A 234 -25.57 -7.84 9.42
N ARG A 235 -26.86 -7.75 9.79
CA ARG A 235 -27.72 -6.65 9.35
C ARG A 235 -27.23 -5.31 9.90
N SER A 236 -26.92 -5.26 11.20
CA SER A 236 -26.49 -4.03 11.87
C SER A 236 -25.16 -3.50 11.33
N ILE A 237 -24.23 -4.39 10.94
CA ILE A 237 -22.98 -4.01 10.27
C ILE A 237 -23.30 -3.37 8.92
N ARG A 238 -24.16 -4.00 8.10
CA ARG A 238 -24.53 -3.45 6.79
C ARG A 238 -25.20 -2.09 6.94
N ASP A 239 -26.13 -1.95 7.88
CA ASP A 239 -26.81 -0.68 8.17
C ASP A 239 -25.83 0.41 8.63
N TYR A 240 -24.82 0.05 9.43
CA TYR A 240 -23.78 0.97 9.84
C TYR A 240 -22.88 1.40 8.67
N LEU A 241 -22.42 0.46 7.86
CA LEU A 241 -21.58 0.73 6.69
C LEU A 241 -22.32 1.60 5.67
N ASP A 242 -23.63 1.41 5.53
CA ASP A 242 -24.49 2.19 4.63
C ASP A 242 -24.95 3.53 5.25
N SER A 243 -24.71 3.77 6.53
CA SER A 243 -25.06 5.02 7.20
C SER A 243 -24.19 6.19 6.74
N PRO A 244 -24.59 7.46 6.95
CA PRO A 244 -23.76 8.62 6.60
C PRO A 244 -22.35 8.59 7.21
N ALA A 245 -22.19 8.02 8.41
CA ALA A 245 -20.89 7.89 9.05
C ALA A 245 -19.99 6.85 8.35
N GLY A 246 -20.54 5.65 8.07
CA GLY A 246 -19.83 4.60 7.35
C GLY A 246 -19.48 5.02 5.92
N ARG A 247 -20.44 5.60 5.20
CA ARG A 247 -20.24 6.15 3.85
C ARG A 247 -19.13 7.18 3.82
N ARG A 248 -19.12 8.15 4.75
CA ARG A 248 -18.09 9.19 4.79
C ARG A 248 -16.67 8.61 4.90
N ILE A 249 -16.47 7.62 5.77
CA ILE A 249 -15.16 6.97 5.96
C ILE A 249 -14.75 6.21 4.69
N ALA A 250 -15.66 5.41 4.13
CA ALA A 250 -15.40 4.68 2.90
C ALA A 250 -15.12 5.61 1.71
N CYS A 251 -15.90 6.68 1.56
CA CYS A 251 -15.71 7.69 0.51
C CYS A 251 -14.36 8.40 0.62
N ALA A 252 -13.93 8.76 1.84
CA ALA A 252 -12.60 9.35 2.06
C ALA A 252 -11.49 8.38 1.61
N ALA A 253 -11.61 7.10 2.00
CA ALA A 253 -10.66 6.07 1.57
C ALA A 253 -10.64 5.88 0.04
N LEU A 254 -11.81 5.91 -0.60
CA LEU A 254 -11.90 5.84 -2.06
C LEU A 254 -11.24 7.03 -2.76
N ALA A 255 -11.41 8.24 -2.22
CA ALA A 255 -10.75 9.44 -2.74
C ALA A 255 -9.22 9.31 -2.71
N ASP A 256 -8.67 8.74 -1.63
CA ASP A 256 -7.24 8.53 -1.46
C ASP A 256 -6.64 7.50 -2.45
N VAL A 257 -7.48 6.65 -3.04
CA VAL A 257 -7.06 5.58 -3.97
C VAL A 257 -7.49 5.78 -5.42
N ALA A 258 -8.32 6.79 -5.68
CA ALA A 258 -8.83 7.09 -7.02
C ALA A 258 -7.71 7.36 -8.03
N TRP A 259 -6.57 7.91 -7.60
CA TRP A 259 -5.45 8.27 -8.47
C TRP A 259 -4.70 7.06 -9.07
N PHE A 260 -4.86 5.84 -8.52
CA PHE A 260 -4.24 4.62 -9.08
C PHE A 260 -5.24 3.51 -9.40
N THR A 261 -6.47 3.59 -8.89
CA THR A 261 -7.57 2.68 -9.29
C THR A 261 -8.41 3.25 -10.43
N GLY A 262 -8.44 4.58 -10.61
CA GLY A 262 -9.35 5.27 -11.52
C GLY A 262 -10.81 5.28 -11.06
N LEU A 263 -11.11 4.59 -9.95
CA LEU A 263 -12.47 4.38 -9.47
C LEU A 263 -12.97 5.59 -8.68
N ARG A 264 -14.20 6.00 -8.97
CA ARG A 264 -14.96 7.01 -8.24
C ARG A 264 -16.35 6.48 -7.91
N VAL A 265 -16.91 6.98 -6.81
CA VAL A 265 -18.31 6.76 -6.46
C VAL A 265 -19.01 8.12 -6.54
N SER A 266 -20.08 8.23 -7.33
CA SER A 266 -20.68 9.52 -7.72
C SER A 266 -21.39 10.28 -6.60
N ASP A 267 -21.78 9.54 -5.57
CA ASP A 267 -22.47 9.98 -4.36
C ASP A 267 -21.56 9.86 -3.13
N CYS A 268 -20.27 9.74 -3.39
CA CYS A 268 -19.19 10.35 -2.63
C CYS A 268 -18.87 11.71 -3.28
#